data_AF-A0A4Z2FKZ1-F1
#
_entry.id   AF-A0A4Z2FKZ1-F1
#
_cell.length_a   1.000
_cell.length_b   1.000
_cell.length_c   1.000
_cell.angle_alpha   90.00
_cell.angle_beta   90.00
_cell.angle_gamma   90.00
#
_symmetry.space_group_name_H-M   'P 1'
#
loop_
_entity.id
_entity.type
_entity.pdbx_description
1 polymer ?
#
loop_
_entity_poly.entity_id
_entity_poly.type
_entity_poly.pdbx_seq_one_letter_code
_entity_poly.pdbx_strand_id
1 'polypeptide(L)'
;MEVHLSPECTKALMKLVYCPHCRGIASVKPCSNYCSNVIKGCLANQADLNPEWQNLIDTMIQVASSFSTEPSLDVVLSSIPARIYEAVHFLQDNMDAFTARVKTPHLESSPLL
;
A
#
# COMPACT_ATOMS: atom_id res chain seq x y z
N MET A 1 0.25 20.67 3.87
CA MET A 1 1.62 21.20 3.81
C MET A 1 1.89 21.55 2.37
N GLU A 2 1.98 22.84 2.05
CA GLU A 2 2.22 23.32 0.68
C GLU A 2 3.71 23.64 0.54
N VAL A 3 4.35 23.17 -0.53
CA VAL A 3 5.77 23.41 -0.78
C VAL A 3 5.91 24.55 -1.77
N HIS A 4 6.49 25.65 -1.33
CA HIS A 4 6.79 26.79 -2.20
C HIS A 4 8.14 26.60 -2.91
N LEU A 5 8.28 27.22 -4.08
CA LEU A 5 9.56 27.26 -4.79
C LEU A 5 10.58 28.06 -3.97
N SER A 6 11.82 27.58 -3.92
CA SER A 6 12.88 28.33 -3.26
C SER A 6 13.22 29.61 -4.04
N PRO A 7 13.82 30.63 -3.38
CA PRO A 7 14.35 31.80 -4.06
C PRO A 7 15.34 31.46 -5.18
N GLU A 8 16.15 30.42 -5.00
CA GLU A 8 17.12 29.93 -5.98
C GLU A 8 16.42 29.37 -7.22
N CYS A 9 15.37 28.56 -7.03
CA CYS A 9 14.54 28.07 -8.12
C CYS A 9 13.87 29.22 -8.88
N THR A 10 13.29 30.18 -8.16
CA THR A 10 12.65 31.37 -8.76
C THR A 10 13.64 32.14 -9.64
N LYS A 11 14.87 32.34 -9.16
CA LYS A 11 15.95 32.98 -9.93
C LYS A 11 16.37 32.15 -11.15
N ALA A 12 16.44 30.83 -11.02
CA ALA A 12 16.79 29.93 -12.12
C ALA A 12 15.71 29.92 -13.21
N LEU A 13 14.44 29.88 -12.84
CA LEU A 13 13.30 30.00 -13.75
C LEU A 13 13.28 31.36 -14.45
N MET A 14 13.55 32.46 -13.74
CA MET A 14 13.66 33.79 -14.35
C MET A 14 14.74 33.82 -15.44
N LYS A 15 15.91 33.22 -15.17
CA LYS A 15 16.99 33.10 -16.17
C LYS A 15 16.60 32.23 -17.36
N LEU A 16 15.90 31.13 -17.11
CA LEU A 16 15.46 30.20 -18.13
C LEU A 16 14.43 30.86 -19.07
N VAL A 17 13.44 31.56 -18.52
CA VAL A 17 12.25 32.02 -19.26
C VAL A 17 12.37 33.47 -19.74
N TYR A 18 12.80 34.39 -18.87
CA TYR A 18 12.65 35.83 -19.13
C TYR A 18 13.94 36.54 -19.53
N CYS A 19 15.11 36.06 -19.10
CA CYS A 19 16.37 36.67 -19.53
C CYS A 19 16.60 36.72 -21.06
N PRO A 20 16.10 35.77 -21.89
CA PRO A 20 16.16 35.92 -23.34
C PRO A 20 15.46 37.19 -23.87
N HIS A 21 14.32 37.56 -23.27
CA HIS A 21 13.60 38.79 -23.62
C HIS A 21 14.43 40.03 -23.28
N CYS A 22 15.01 40.07 -22.08
CA CYS A 22 15.86 41.19 -21.64
C CYS A 22 17.13 41.36 -22.49
N ARG A 23 17.57 40.29 -23.16
CA ARG A 23 18.76 40.29 -24.02
C ARG A 23 18.45 40.47 -25.51
N GLY A 24 17.19 40.73 -25.87
CA GLY A 24 16.79 40.94 -27.28
C GLY A 24 16.72 39.67 -28.12
N ILE A 25 16.71 38.48 -27.50
CA ILE A 25 16.65 37.17 -28.17
C ILE A 25 15.35 36.41 -27.82
N ALA A 26 14.24 37.13 -27.72
CA ALA A 26 12.95 36.64 -27.24
C ALA A 26 12.36 35.44 -28.03
N SER A 27 12.76 35.26 -29.30
CA SER A 27 12.28 34.14 -30.13
C SER A 27 12.98 32.81 -29.84
N VAL A 28 14.07 32.82 -29.07
CA VAL A 28 14.87 31.63 -28.79
C VAL A 28 14.25 30.86 -27.63
N LYS A 29 13.88 29.61 -27.88
CA LYS A 29 13.43 28.69 -26.83
C LYS A 29 14.61 28.15 -26.02
N PRO A 30 14.45 27.91 -24.71
CA PRO A 30 15.47 27.22 -23.92
C PRO A 30 15.77 25.82 -24.46
N CYS A 31 17.04 25.42 -24.40
CA CYS A 31 17.44 24.06 -24.72
C CYS A 31 16.73 23.06 -23.80
N SER A 32 16.30 21.90 -24.34
CA SER A 32 15.63 20.85 -23.56
C SER A 32 16.41 20.45 -22.30
N ASN A 33 17.72 20.21 -22.43
CA ASN A 33 18.58 19.86 -21.31
C ASN A 33 18.70 20.99 -20.28
N TYR A 34 18.74 22.25 -20.72
CA TYR A 34 18.79 23.38 -19.81
C TYR A 34 17.50 23.49 -18.99
N CYS A 35 16.35 23.35 -19.65
CA CYS A 35 15.05 23.29 -18.99
C CYS A 35 14.98 22.14 -17.97
N SER A 36 15.33 20.92 -18.39
CA SER A 36 15.29 19.74 -17.51
C SER A 36 16.18 19.92 -16.27
N ASN A 37 17.38 20.48 -16.42
CA ASN A 37 18.27 20.73 -15.30
C ASN A 37 17.70 21.76 -14.30
N VAL A 38 17.09 22.84 -14.79
CA VAL A 38 16.43 23.83 -13.93
C VAL A 38 15.26 23.21 -13.17
N ILE A 39 14.39 22.48 -13.86
CA ILE A 39 13.20 21.86 -13.25
C ILE A 39 13.60 20.78 -12.24
N LYS A 40 14.60 19.95 -12.53
CA LYS A 40 15.14 18.96 -11.59
C LYS A 40 15.66 19.61 -10.31
N GLY A 41 16.37 20.74 -10.43
CA GLY A 41 16.82 21.49 -9.26
C GLY A 41 15.66 22.07 -8.45
N CYS A 42 14.64 22.60 -9.13
CA CYS A 42 13.44 23.16 -8.49
C CYS A 42 12.58 22.11 -7.77
N LEU A 43 12.53 20.89 -8.30
CA LEU A 43 11.68 19.80 -7.82
C LEU A 43 12.46 18.70 -7.08
N ALA A 44 13.67 19.00 -6.61
CA ALA A 44 14.54 18.00 -5.96
C ALA A 44 13.85 17.35 -4.75
N ASN A 45 13.26 18.15 -3.87
CA ASN A 45 12.54 17.66 -2.68
C ASN A 45 11.36 16.75 -3.04
N GLN A 46 10.67 17.04 -4.16
CA GLN A 46 9.58 16.21 -4.67
C GLN A 46 10.11 14.93 -5.32
N ALA A 47 11.25 15.00 -6.01
CA ALA A 47 11.88 13.85 -6.63
C ALA A 47 12.38 12.83 -5.59
N ASP A 48 12.78 13.29 -4.40
CA ASP A 48 13.17 12.42 -3.28
C ASP A 48 12.03 11.50 -2.81
N LEU A 49 10.77 11.90 -3.03
CA LEU A 49 9.60 11.08 -2.69
C LEU A 49 9.29 10.00 -3.73
N ASN A 50 9.85 10.09 -4.94
CA ASN A 50 9.51 9.18 -6.04
C ASN A 50 9.76 7.69 -5.73
N PRO A 51 10.86 7.28 -5.07
CA PRO A 51 11.07 5.88 -4.72
C PRO A 51 9.99 5.32 -3.77
N GLU A 52 9.65 6.06 -2.72
CA GLU A 52 8.62 5.64 -1.76
C GLU A 52 7.22 5.66 -2.38
N TRP A 53 6.95 6.64 -3.24
CA TRP A 53 5.72 6.70 -4.00
C TRP A 53 5.55 5.48 -4.91
N GLN A 54 6.62 5.07 -5.60
CA GLN A 54 6.59 3.86 -6.42
C GLN A 54 6.39 2.60 -5.58
N ASN A 55 7.09 2.49 -4.45
CA ASN A 55 6.92 1.38 -3.51
C ASN A 55 5.47 1.26 -2.99
N LEU A 56 4.86 2.40 -2.67
CA LEU A 56 3.44 2.45 -2.27
C LEU A 56 2.53 1.92 -3.39
N ILE A 57 2.72 2.39 -4.62
CA ILE A 57 1.94 1.94 -5.78
C ILE A 57 2.09 0.43 -5.98
N ASP A 58 3.33 -0.07 -5.98
CA ASP A 58 3.62 -1.49 -6.20
C ASP A 58 2.98 -2.35 -5.12
N THR A 59 3.04 -1.92 -3.87
CA THR A 59 2.40 -2.60 -2.73
C THR A 59 0.87 -2.59 -2.86
N MET A 60 0.27 -1.45 -3.22
CA MET A 60 -1.17 -1.35 -3.42
C MET A 60 -1.65 -2.26 -4.55
N ILE A 61 -0.90 -2.38 -5.63
CA ILE A 61 -1.20 -3.30 -6.74
C ILE A 61 -1.14 -4.75 -6.26
N GLN A 62 -0.14 -5.13 -5.45
CA GLN A 62 -0.02 -6.47 -4.88
C GLN A 62 -1.18 -6.81 -3.93
N VAL A 63 -1.60 -5.86 -3.09
CA VAL A 63 -2.75 -6.07 -2.20
C VAL A 63 -4.03 -6.22 -3.01
N ALA A 64 -4.25 -5.35 -4.00
CA ALA A 64 -5.43 -5.43 -4.85
C ALA A 64 -5.50 -6.75 -5.64
N SER A 65 -4.37 -7.25 -6.15
CA SER A 65 -4.33 -8.55 -6.84
C SER A 65 -4.61 -9.72 -5.90
N SER A 66 -4.19 -9.62 -4.63
CA SER A 66 -4.47 -10.65 -3.62
C SER A 66 -5.98 -10.85 -3.40
N PHE A 67 -6.80 -9.81 -3.55
CA PHE A 67 -8.25 -9.91 -3.35
C PHE A 67 -8.96 -10.74 -4.43
N SER A 68 -8.37 -10.86 -5.62
CA SER A 68 -8.90 -11.67 -6.72
C SER A 68 -8.34 -13.09 -6.74
N THR A 69 -7.49 -13.45 -5.76
CA THR A 69 -6.93 -14.80 -5.67
C THR A 69 -8.00 -15.75 -5.14
N GLU A 70 -8.21 -16.89 -5.81
CA GLU A 70 -9.25 -17.84 -5.42
C GLU A 70 -8.94 -18.59 -4.11
N PRO A 71 -9.91 -18.72 -3.18
CA PRO A 71 -11.24 -18.08 -3.20
C PRO A 71 -11.12 -16.56 -3.01
N SER A 72 -11.77 -15.78 -3.88
CA SER A 72 -11.71 -14.32 -3.82
C SER A 72 -12.15 -13.77 -2.47
N LEU A 73 -11.68 -12.56 -2.13
CA LEU A 73 -11.96 -11.96 -0.82
C LEU A 73 -13.47 -11.84 -0.55
N ASP A 74 -14.26 -11.46 -1.55
CA ASP A 74 -15.72 -11.35 -1.42
C ASP A 74 -16.39 -12.71 -1.16
N VAL A 75 -15.90 -13.78 -1.79
CA VAL A 75 -16.36 -15.16 -1.56
C VAL A 75 -16.03 -15.60 -0.13
N VAL A 76 -14.79 -15.37 0.31
CA VAL A 76 -14.35 -15.70 1.68
C VAL A 76 -15.21 -14.97 2.70
N LEU A 77 -15.37 -13.65 2.57
CA LEU A 77 -16.15 -12.84 3.50
C LEU A 77 -17.62 -13.25 3.51
N SER A 78 -18.21 -13.53 2.35
CA SER A 78 -19.61 -13.99 2.25
C SER A 78 -19.82 -15.38 2.86
N SER A 79 -18.77 -16.22 2.91
CA SER A 79 -18.84 -17.57 3.49
C SER A 79 -18.77 -17.61 5.02
N ILE A 80 -18.34 -16.52 5.68
CA ILE A 80 -18.11 -16.49 7.14
C ILE A 80 -19.34 -16.94 7.94
N PRO A 81 -20.57 -16.43 7.69
CA PRO A 81 -21.74 -16.86 8.46
C PRO A 81 -22.03 -18.35 8.33
N ALA A 82 -21.90 -18.90 7.12
CA ALA A 82 -22.11 -20.33 6.86
C ALA A 82 -21.04 -21.18 7.59
N ARG A 83 -19.77 -20.77 7.55
CA ARG A 83 -18.67 -21.44 8.25
C ARG A 83 -18.87 -21.45 9.77
N ILE A 84 -19.34 -20.33 10.34
CA ILE A 84 -19.69 -20.25 11.77
C ILE A 84 -20.84 -21.20 12.09
N TYR A 85 -21.90 -21.19 11.28
CA TYR A 85 -23.04 -22.09 11.45
C TYR A 85 -22.61 -23.56 11.40
N GLU A 86 -21.83 -23.95 10.38
CA GLU A 86 -21.29 -25.31 10.23
C GLU A 86 -20.45 -25.72 11.45
N ALA A 87 -19.60 -24.84 11.96
CA ALA A 87 -18.78 -25.12 13.13
C ALA A 87 -19.63 -25.34 14.39
N VAL A 88 -20.65 -24.51 14.61
CA VAL A 88 -21.58 -24.65 15.74
C VAL A 88 -22.42 -25.91 15.61
N HIS A 89 -22.92 -26.20 14.41
CA HIS A 89 -23.72 -27.39 14.15
C HIS A 89 -22.88 -28.67 14.37
N PHE A 90 -21.65 -28.69 13.86
CA PHE A 90 -20.70 -29.77 14.12
C PHE A 90 -20.44 -29.97 15.62
N LEU A 91 -20.32 -28.89 16.39
CA LEU A 91 -20.20 -28.97 17.84
C LEU A 91 -21.43 -29.60 18.48
N GLN A 92 -22.63 -29.20 18.05
CA GLN A 92 -23.90 -29.70 18.58
C GLN A 92 -24.07 -31.20 18.29
N ASP A 93 -23.81 -31.63 17.06
CA ASP A 93 -23.91 -33.04 16.65
C ASP A 93 -22.95 -33.95 17.42
N ASN A 94 -21.80 -33.41 17.83
CA ASN A 94 -20.75 -34.15 18.53
C ASN A 94 -20.68 -33.81 20.02
N MET A 95 -21.69 -33.12 20.56
CA MET A 95 -21.67 -32.56 21.91
C MET A 95 -21.44 -33.64 22.98
N ASP A 96 -22.07 -34.80 22.85
CA ASP A 96 -21.93 -35.91 23.80
C ASP A 96 -20.52 -36.50 23.77
N ALA A 97 -19.94 -36.68 22.58
CA ALA A 97 -18.58 -37.19 22.42
C ALA A 97 -17.54 -36.21 22.98
N PHE A 98 -17.70 -34.91 22.73
CA PHE A 98 -16.85 -33.87 23.30
C PHE A 98 -17.00 -33.79 24.82
N THR A 99 -18.23 -33.80 25.32
CA THR A 99 -18.52 -33.74 26.76
C THR A 99 -17.98 -34.95 27.50
N ALA A 100 -18.08 -36.15 26.92
CA ALA A 100 -17.52 -37.37 27.50
C ALA A 100 -15.99 -37.27 27.65
N ARG A 101 -15.29 -36.78 26.61
CA ARG A 101 -13.82 -36.60 26.64
C ARG A 101 -13.36 -35.51 27.62
N VAL A 102 -14.14 -34.44 27.78
CA VAL A 102 -13.83 -33.37 28.76
C VAL A 102 -14.14 -33.82 30.18
N LYS A 103 -15.21 -34.59 30.39
CA LYS A 103 -15.62 -35.15 31.70
C LYS A 103 -14.77 -36.32 32.15
N THR A 104 -13.81 -36.79 31.36
CA THR A 104 -12.78 -37.74 31.81
C THR A 104 -11.50 -36.99 32.20
N PRO A 105 -11.42 -36.31 33.36
CA PRO A 105 -10.14 -36.02 33.97
C PRO A 105 -9.63 -37.32 34.59
N HIS A 106 -8.42 -37.76 34.20
CA HIS A 106 -7.59 -38.68 35.00
C HIS A 106 -8.21 -40.01 35.48
N LEU A 107 -8.82 -40.81 34.59
CA LEU A 107 -9.04 -42.24 34.87
C LEU A 107 -8.04 -43.19 34.17
N GLU A 108 -6.86 -42.68 33.81
CA GLU A 108 -5.73 -43.52 33.34
C GLU A 108 -4.56 -43.63 34.35
N SER A 109 -4.70 -43.17 35.60
CA SER A 109 -3.63 -43.30 36.61
C SER A 109 -4.05 -43.94 37.94
N SER A 110 -4.97 -44.89 37.93
CA SER A 110 -5.09 -45.84 39.04
C SER A 110 -5.13 -47.27 38.50
N PRO A 111 -4.05 -48.05 38.64
CA PRO A 111 -4.08 -49.46 38.35
C PRO A 111 -4.97 -50.13 39.42
N LEU A 112 -6.04 -50.78 38.98
CA LEU A 112 -6.74 -51.76 39.80
C LEU A 112 -6.04 -53.11 39.58
N LEU A 113 -5.37 -53.58 40.65
CA LEU A 113 -4.67 -54.86 40.84
C LEU A 113 -3.31 -55.01 40.14
#